data_AF-A0A3C2C0L6-F1
#
_entry.id   AF-A0A3C2C0L6-F1
#
_cell.length_a   1.000
_cell.length_b   1.000
_cell.length_c   1.000
_cell.angle_alpha   90.00
_cell.angle_beta   90.00
_cell.angle_gamma   90.00
#
_symmetry.space_group_name_H-M   'P 1'
#
loop_
_entity.id
_entity.type
_entity.pdbx_description
1 polymer ?
#
loop_
_entity_poly.entity_id
_entity_poly.type
_entity_poly.pdbx_seq_one_letter_code
_entity_poly.pdbx_strand_id
1 'polypeptide(L)'
;SRETLIINFGLVFLVIGIAFKLGAVPFHMWVPDVYQGSPTSVTMFISTVPKIAAVAMLVRLLVDGLGSMHAYWADLFMILALLSIALGSVVALMQTNIKRMFAYSTISHVGFVMLGFVTGVVT
;
A
#
# COMPACT_ATOMS: atom_id res chain seq x y z
N SER A 1 -27.24 -2.18 9.38
CA SER A 1 -28.39 -1.67 8.59
C SER A 1 -27.97 -1.50 7.13
N ARG A 2 -28.88 -1.18 6.20
CA ARG A 2 -28.53 -0.90 4.78
C ARG A 2 -27.44 0.18 4.65
N GLU A 3 -27.49 1.19 5.52
CA GLU A 3 -26.52 2.28 5.57
C GLU A 3 -25.11 1.79 5.96
N THR A 4 -25.01 0.92 6.97
CA THR A 4 -23.73 0.30 7.35
C THR A 4 -23.07 -0.42 6.18
N LEU A 5 -23.87 -1.11 5.35
CA LEU A 5 -23.36 -1.83 4.19
C LEU A 5 -22.80 -0.87 3.13
N ILE A 6 -23.49 0.26 2.87
CA ILE A 6 -23.03 1.28 1.92
C ILE A 6 -21.72 1.92 2.39
N ILE A 7 -21.62 2.26 3.67
CA ILE A 7 -20.41 2.87 4.25
C ILE A 7 -19.23 1.90 4.18
N ASN A 8 -19.44 0.64 4.59
CA ASN A 8 -18.39 -0.38 4.53
C ASN A 8 -17.94 -0.64 3.09
N PHE A 9 -18.87 -0.65 2.14
CA PHE A 9 -18.54 -0.77 0.72
C PHE A 9 -17.67 0.41 0.26
N GLY A 10 -18.06 1.64 0.58
CA GLY A 10 -17.26 2.84 0.29
C GLY A 10 -15.86 2.80 0.91
N LEU A 11 -15.75 2.34 2.15
CA LEU A 11 -14.48 2.15 2.85
C LEU A 11 -13.55 1.19 2.08
N VAL A 12 -14.08 0.06 1.61
CA VAL A 12 -13.30 -0.92 0.84
C VAL A 12 -12.75 -0.28 -0.44
N PHE A 13 -13.54 0.47 -1.20
CA PHE A 13 -13.05 1.17 -2.40
C PHE A 13 -11.97 2.19 -2.09
N LEU A 14 -12.13 2.93 -0.99
CA LEU A 14 -11.14 3.92 -0.55
C LEU A 14 -9.82 3.22 -0.17
N VAL A 15 -9.88 2.12 0.56
CA VAL A 15 -8.70 1.30 0.91
C VAL A 15 -8.04 0.73 -0.35
N ILE A 16 -8.81 0.23 -1.32
CA ILE A 16 -8.27 -0.24 -2.61
C ILE A 16 -7.52 0.88 -3.33
N GLY A 17 -8.09 2.09 -3.38
CA GLY A 17 -7.45 3.25 -4.00
C GLY A 17 -6.12 3.63 -3.34
N ILE A 18 -6.07 3.63 -2.01
CA ILE A 18 -4.85 3.86 -1.23
C ILE A 18 -3.82 2.75 -1.51
N ALA A 19 -4.24 1.48 -1.42
CA ALA A 19 -3.37 0.32 -1.63
C ALA A 19 -2.78 0.28 -3.03
N PHE A 20 -3.56 0.64 -4.06
CA PHE A 20 -3.07 0.78 -5.44
C PHE A 20 -2.00 1.86 -5.56
N LYS A 21 -2.22 3.05 -4.96
CA LYS A 21 -1.25 4.15 -4.99
C LYS A 21 0.04 3.81 -4.25
N LEU A 22 -0.06 3.10 -3.13
CA LEU A 22 1.11 2.59 -2.40
C LEU A 22 1.80 1.45 -3.16
N GLY A 23 1.10 0.76 -4.06
CA GLY A 23 1.60 -0.41 -4.77
C GLY A 23 1.67 -1.65 -3.89
N ALA A 24 0.70 -1.83 -3.00
CA ALA A 24 0.58 -3.00 -2.15
C ALA A 24 -0.13 -4.15 -2.85
N VAL A 25 0.10 -5.37 -2.38
CA VAL A 25 -0.61 -6.57 -2.83
C VAL A 25 -2.08 -6.48 -2.41
N PRO A 26 -3.06 -6.84 -3.28
CA PRO A 26 -2.89 -7.40 -4.62
C PRO A 26 -2.60 -6.38 -5.71
N PHE A 27 -2.82 -5.09 -5.52
CA PHE A 27 -2.81 -4.03 -6.54
C PHE A 27 -1.42 -3.53 -7.01
N HIS A 28 -0.39 -4.36 -6.88
CA HIS A 28 1.02 -4.01 -7.11
C HIS A 28 1.53 -4.28 -8.53
N MET A 29 0.71 -4.87 -9.43
CA MET A 29 1.16 -5.39 -10.72
C MET A 29 1.89 -4.37 -11.60
N TRP A 30 1.55 -3.09 -11.45
CA TRP A 30 2.16 -2.01 -12.22
C TRP A 30 3.60 -1.69 -11.78
N VAL A 31 3.95 -1.93 -10.50
CA VAL A 31 5.19 -1.43 -9.89
C VAL A 31 6.44 -2.03 -10.56
N PRO A 32 6.57 -3.36 -10.75
CA PRO A 32 7.77 -3.94 -11.35
C PRO A 32 8.01 -3.49 -12.79
N ASP A 33 6.94 -3.45 -13.59
CA ASP A 33 7.05 -3.13 -15.02
C ASP A 33 7.35 -1.65 -15.25
N VAL A 34 6.75 -0.76 -14.44
CA VAL A 34 7.07 0.67 -14.50
C VAL A 34 8.50 0.92 -14.01
N TYR A 35 8.93 0.31 -12.90
CA TYR A 35 10.29 0.52 -12.39
C TYR A 35 11.36 0.11 -13.39
N GLN A 36 11.16 -1.03 -14.06
CA GLN A 36 12.07 -1.54 -15.07
C GLN A 36 12.02 -0.73 -16.36
N GLY A 37 10.80 -0.37 -16.82
CA GLY A 37 10.57 0.30 -18.09
C GLY A 37 10.94 1.78 -18.11
N SER A 38 10.97 2.46 -16.96
CA SER A 38 11.32 3.88 -16.91
C SER A 38 12.83 4.16 -16.77
N PRO A 39 13.29 5.34 -17.22
CA PRO A 39 14.62 5.84 -16.89
C PRO A 39 14.83 5.88 -15.37
N THR A 40 16.04 5.60 -14.90
CA THR A 40 16.33 5.45 -13.46
C THR A 40 15.98 6.69 -12.64
N SER A 41 16.18 7.90 -13.19
CA SER A 41 15.77 9.15 -12.55
C SER A 41 14.26 9.24 -12.33
N VAL A 42 13.46 8.82 -13.31
CA VAL A 42 12.01 8.75 -13.22
C VAL A 42 11.60 7.68 -12.20
N THR A 43 12.22 6.50 -12.23
CA THR A 43 11.98 5.42 -11.26
C THR A 43 12.17 5.90 -9.82
N MET A 44 13.26 6.62 -9.52
CA MET A 44 13.52 7.15 -8.19
C MET A 44 12.47 8.17 -7.72
N PHE A 45 11.98 9.00 -8.64
CA PHE A 45 10.95 9.97 -8.34
C PHE A 45 9.62 9.28 -8.01
N ILE A 46 9.15 8.40 -8.90
CA ILE A 46 7.87 7.70 -8.75
C ILE A 46 7.87 6.68 -7.61
N SER A 47 9.04 6.13 -7.26
CA SER A 47 9.17 5.18 -6.14
C SER A 47 8.98 5.84 -4.78
N THR A 48 9.12 7.17 -4.72
CA THR A 48 9.27 7.91 -3.47
C THR A 48 8.19 8.97 -3.30
N VAL A 49 8.16 9.99 -4.16
CA VAL A 49 7.31 11.17 -3.96
C VAL A 49 5.82 10.84 -3.96
N PRO A 50 5.27 10.10 -4.95
CA PRO A 50 3.86 9.70 -4.92
C PRO A 50 3.50 8.81 -3.73
N LYS A 51 4.44 8.01 -3.22
CA LYS A 51 4.20 7.14 -2.06
C LYS A 51 4.11 7.94 -0.76
N ILE A 52 4.96 8.94 -0.57
CA ILE A 52 4.86 9.88 0.56
C ILE A 52 3.50 10.60 0.51
N ALA A 53 3.10 11.10 -0.67
CA ALA A 53 1.79 11.72 -0.84
C ALA A 53 0.64 10.74 -0.54
N ALA A 54 0.75 9.47 -0.94
CA ALA A 54 -0.24 8.45 -0.63
C ALA A 54 -0.33 8.13 0.87
N VAL A 55 0.79 8.14 1.60
CA VAL A 55 0.79 8.01 3.07
C VAL A 55 0.13 9.24 3.72
N ALA A 56 0.41 10.45 3.25
CA ALA A 56 -0.26 11.65 3.75
C ALA A 56 -1.78 11.63 3.49
N MET A 57 -2.19 11.13 2.31
CA MET A 57 -3.59 10.90 1.97
C MET A 57 -4.24 9.85 2.87
N LEU A 58 -3.54 8.75 3.18
CA LEU A 58 -4.00 7.73 4.11
C LEU A 58 -4.27 8.35 5.49
N VAL A 59 -3.33 9.14 6.03
CA VAL A 59 -3.52 9.79 7.34
C VAL A 59 -4.76 10.69 7.32
N ARG A 60 -4.86 11.59 6.33
CA ARG A 60 -6.00 12.53 6.24
C ARG A 60 -7.35 11.84 6.08
N LEU A 61 -7.43 10.73 5.33
CA LEU A 61 -8.70 10.08 5.04
C LEU A 61 -9.07 9.04 6.10
N LEU A 62 -8.13 8.19 6.51
CA LEU A 62 -8.41 7.05 7.40
C LEU A 62 -8.24 7.39 8.87
N VAL A 63 -7.19 8.13 9.22
CA VAL A 63 -6.93 8.49 10.61
C VAL A 63 -7.81 9.66 11.02
N ASP A 64 -7.71 10.79 10.31
CA ASP A 64 -8.46 12.00 10.69
C ASP A 64 -9.95 11.90 10.31
N GLY A 65 -10.25 11.39 9.11
CA GLY A 65 -11.61 11.36 8.57
C GLY A 65 -12.46 10.15 8.99
N LEU A 66 -11.83 8.97 9.16
CA LEU A 66 -12.51 7.70 9.40
C LEU A 66 -11.94 6.96 10.63
N GLY A 67 -11.41 7.69 11.60
CA GLY A 67 -10.85 7.13 12.83
C GLY A 67 -11.86 6.29 13.65
N SER A 68 -13.14 6.67 13.63
CA SER A 68 -14.21 5.88 14.26
C SER A 68 -14.41 4.49 13.63
N MET A 69 -13.93 4.29 12.40
CA MET A 69 -13.96 3.02 11.67
C MET A 69 -12.63 2.26 11.75
N HIS A 70 -11.72 2.62 12.67
CA HIS A 70 -10.39 2.04 12.78
C HIS A 70 -10.37 0.52 12.73
N ALA A 71 -11.22 -0.14 13.52
CA ALA A 71 -11.30 -1.61 13.55
C ALA A 71 -11.51 -2.22 12.15
N TYR A 72 -12.33 -1.59 11.30
CA TYR A 72 -12.64 -2.14 9.98
C TYR A 72 -11.50 -1.96 8.97
N TRP A 73 -10.87 -0.79 8.92
CA TRP A 73 -9.78 -0.58 7.97
C TRP A 73 -8.45 -1.14 8.47
N ALA A 74 -8.23 -1.26 9.78
CA ALA A 74 -7.03 -1.89 10.34
C ALA A 74 -6.95 -3.37 9.95
N ASP A 75 -8.06 -4.10 10.00
CA ASP A 75 -8.13 -5.51 9.57
C ASP A 75 -7.77 -5.67 8.08
N LEU A 76 -8.30 -4.79 7.23
CA LEU A 76 -7.95 -4.76 5.80
C LEU A 76 -6.46 -4.50 5.61
N PHE A 77 -5.92 -3.50 6.31
CA PHE A 77 -4.49 -3.16 6.24
C PHE A 77 -3.60 -4.29 6.75
N MET A 78 -4.02 -5.02 7.78
CA MET A 78 -3.27 -6.18 8.28
C MET A 78 -3.14 -7.26 7.21
N ILE A 79 -4.22 -7.60 6.51
CA ILE A 79 -4.21 -8.59 5.43
C ILE A 79 -3.31 -8.12 4.28
N LEU A 80 -3.49 -6.87 3.81
CA LEU A 80 -2.70 -6.29 2.72
C LEU A 80 -1.20 -6.23 3.06
N ALA A 81 -0.88 -5.89 4.31
CA ALA A 81 0.48 -5.80 4.80
C ALA A 81 1.17 -7.16 4.80
N LEU A 82 0.54 -8.19 5.37
CA LEU A 82 1.08 -9.55 5.42
C LEU A 82 1.31 -10.10 4.01
N LEU A 83 0.34 -9.92 3.12
CA LEU A 83 0.47 -10.34 1.72
C LEU A 83 1.62 -9.60 1.01
N SER A 84 1.77 -8.29 1.25
CA SER A 84 2.81 -7.47 0.62
C SER A 84 4.21 -7.85 1.10
N ILE A 85 4.39 -8.10 2.40
CA ILE A 85 5.67 -8.56 2.97
C ILE A 85 6.02 -9.93 2.40
N ALA A 86 5.08 -10.88 2.41
CA ALA A 86 5.32 -12.25 1.97
C ALA A 86 5.66 -12.32 0.48
N LEU A 87 4.78 -11.79 -0.39
CA LEU A 87 4.99 -11.85 -1.84
C LEU A 87 6.13 -10.94 -2.30
N GLY A 88 6.24 -9.73 -1.75
CA GLY A 88 7.34 -8.81 -2.08
C GLY A 88 8.70 -9.43 -1.77
N SER A 89 8.85 -10.08 -0.61
CA SER A 89 10.13 -10.68 -0.22
C SER A 89 10.46 -11.93 -1.02
N VAL A 90 9.50 -12.86 -1.19
CA VAL A 90 9.73 -14.11 -1.94
C VAL A 90 10.02 -13.83 -3.41
N VAL A 91 9.23 -12.97 -4.05
CA VAL A 91 9.38 -12.70 -5.49
C VAL A 91 10.62 -11.86 -5.78
N ALA A 92 11.05 -10.99 -4.85
CA ALA A 92 12.31 -10.25 -4.98
C ALA A 92 13.53 -11.17 -5.12
N LEU A 93 13.58 -12.25 -4.33
CA LEU A 93 14.68 -13.23 -4.38
C LEU A 93 14.77 -13.96 -5.72
N MET A 94 13.65 -14.09 -6.43
CA MET A 94 13.58 -14.76 -7.73
C MET A 94 13.89 -13.82 -8.91
N GLN A 95 14.07 -12.51 -8.69
CA GLN A 95 14.35 -11.57 -9.77
C GLN A 95 15.83 -11.57 -10.16
N THR A 96 16.09 -11.63 -11.47
CA THR A 96 17.44 -11.43 -12.05
C THR A 96 17.72 -9.99 -12.41
N ASN A 97 16.68 -9.18 -12.63
CA ASN A 97 16.81 -7.76 -12.96
C ASN A 97 16.81 -6.90 -11.70
N ILE A 98 17.85 -6.08 -11.51
CA ILE A 98 18.02 -5.25 -10.31
C ILE A 98 16.86 -4.25 -10.09
N LYS A 99 16.30 -3.66 -11.16
CA LYS A 99 15.17 -2.72 -11.03
C LYS A 99 13.90 -3.45 -10.61
N ARG A 100 13.63 -4.64 -11.15
CA ARG A 100 12.49 -5.48 -10.70
C ARG A 100 12.71 -5.94 -9.26
N MET A 101 13.92 -6.34 -8.89
CA MET A 101 14.26 -6.72 -7.52
C MET A 101 13.97 -5.56 -6.54
N PHE A 102 14.38 -4.33 -6.86
CA PHE A 102 14.04 -3.16 -6.05
C PHE A 102 12.56 -2.83 -6.03
N ALA A 103 11.83 -3.08 -7.12
CA ALA A 103 10.38 -2.93 -7.14
C ALA A 103 9.71 -3.87 -6.12
N TYR A 104 10.07 -5.15 -6.11
CA TYR A 104 9.53 -6.11 -5.14
C TYR A 104 9.98 -5.87 -3.70
N SER A 105 11.22 -5.41 -3.48
CA SER A 105 11.66 -4.92 -2.17
C SER A 105 10.80 -3.74 -1.70
N THR A 106 10.50 -2.79 -2.60
CA THR A 106 9.62 -1.66 -2.29
C THR A 106 8.20 -2.12 -1.95
N ILE A 107 7.66 -3.15 -2.62
CA ILE A 107 6.35 -3.74 -2.29
C ILE A 107 6.36 -4.33 -0.87
N SER A 108 7.44 -5.04 -0.49
CA SER A 108 7.60 -5.57 0.88
C SER A 108 7.68 -4.44 1.92
N HIS A 109 8.46 -3.39 1.65
CA HIS A 109 8.57 -2.22 2.52
C HIS A 109 7.26 -1.47 2.72
N VAL A 110 6.41 -1.38 1.69
CA VAL A 110 5.05 -0.83 1.84
C VAL A 110 4.23 -1.66 2.83
N GLY A 111 4.39 -2.97 2.85
CA GLY A 111 3.73 -3.82 3.84
C GLY A 111 4.16 -3.50 5.27
N PHE A 112 5.45 -3.24 5.52
CA PHE A 112 5.92 -2.78 6.83
C PHE A 112 5.34 -1.40 7.22
N VAL A 113 5.25 -0.47 6.27
CA VAL A 113 4.59 0.83 6.49
C VAL A 113 3.13 0.61 6.89
N MET A 114 2.40 -0.26 6.18
CA MET A 114 1.01 -0.58 6.48
C MET A 114 0.84 -1.17 7.88
N LEU A 115 1.72 -2.08 8.33
CA LEU A 115 1.70 -2.60 9.70
C LEU A 115 1.80 -1.48 10.74
N GLY A 116 2.60 -0.45 10.48
CA GLY A 116 2.72 0.71 11.37
C GLY A 116 1.39 1.45 11.60
N PHE A 117 0.48 1.42 10.63
CA PHE A 117 -0.84 2.05 10.74
C PHE A 117 -1.91 1.14 11.37
N VAL A 118 -1.67 -0.17 11.45
CA VAL A 118 -2.64 -1.13 11.99
C VAL A 118 -2.86 -0.94 13.49
N THR A 119 -1.83 -0.53 14.24
CA THR A 119 -1.91 -0.41 15.71
C THR A 119 -2.68 0.81 16.19
N GLY A 120 -3.06 1.73 15.30
CA GLY A 120 -3.94 2.87 15.62
C GLY A 120 -3.36 3.91 16.59
N VAL A 121 -2.09 3.77 17.01
CA VAL A 121 -1.43 4.75 17.88
C VAL A 121 -0.97 5.94 17.04
N VAL A 122 -1.93 6.78 16.67
CA VAL A 122 -1.68 8.17 16.33
C VAL A 122 -2.10 8.95 17.58
N THR A 123 -1.10 9.35 18.36
CA THR A 123 -1.27 10.26 19.51
C THR A 123 -1.86 11.59 19.08
#